data_AF-A0AAX4KG60-F1
#
_entry.id   AF-A0AAX4KG60-F1
#
_cell.length_a   1.000
_cell.length_b   1.000
_cell.length_c   1.000
_cell.angle_alpha   90.00
_cell.angle_beta   90.00
_cell.angle_gamma   90.00
#
_symmetry.space_group_name_H-M   'P 1'
#
loop_
_entity.id
_entity.type
_entity.pdbx_description
1 polymer ?
#
loop_
_entity_poly.entity_id
_entity_poly.type
_entity_poly.pdbx_seq_one_letter_code
_entity_poly.pdbx_strand_id
1 'polypeptide(L)'
;MDYLTILSTRSLILFPSHHSLPFNLPTHRPLPTSPLSSPISPTFVLLPPEPIALPISSLSYNETNCRYYLIHHVLTTTQPNPFGHQEDDRRIRNEVEVIVFKELDRVKMFVRELGNWFNKQSVNGMEEDELRDLAGKYGLGLQMDLPEGNGEGNTHGYESKGETMVLV
;
A
#
# COMPACT_ATOMS: atom_id res chain seq x y z
N MET A 1 -16.04 4.42 -15.76
CA MET A 1 -16.71 3.59 -14.73
C MET A 1 -17.65 4.45 -13.92
N ASP A 2 -18.82 3.93 -13.52
CA ASP A 2 -19.69 4.63 -12.57
C ASP A 2 -19.26 4.39 -11.11
N TYR A 3 -19.82 5.20 -10.19
CA TYR A 3 -19.48 5.19 -8.78
C TYR A 3 -19.67 3.82 -8.10
N LEU A 4 -20.79 3.14 -8.37
CA LEU A 4 -21.08 1.85 -7.74
C LEU A 4 -20.19 0.74 -8.29
N THR A 5 -19.89 0.77 -9.59
CA THR A 5 -18.91 -0.13 -10.19
C THR A 5 -17.55 0.02 -9.52
N ILE A 6 -17.08 1.25 -9.26
CA ILE A 6 -15.81 1.48 -8.58
C ILE A 6 -15.82 0.91 -7.17
N LEU A 7 -16.85 1.21 -6.36
CA LEU A 7 -16.93 0.72 -4.97
C LEU A 7 -16.99 -0.80 -4.87
N SER A 8 -17.60 -1.46 -5.85
CA SER A 8 -17.83 -2.91 -5.82
C SER A 8 -16.70 -3.74 -6.40
N THR A 9 -16.01 -3.23 -7.43
CA THR A 9 -15.02 -4.02 -8.20
C THR A 9 -13.58 -3.67 -7.86
N ARG A 10 -13.32 -2.48 -7.31
CA ARG A 10 -11.94 -2.01 -7.14
C ARG A 10 -11.43 -2.21 -5.71
N SER A 11 -10.12 -2.44 -5.64
CA SER A 11 -9.36 -2.57 -4.41
C SER A 11 -8.32 -1.46 -4.31
N LEU A 12 -8.14 -0.93 -3.11
CA LEU A 12 -7.09 0.02 -2.79
C LEU A 12 -5.89 -0.72 -2.21
N ILE A 13 -4.70 -0.31 -2.62
CA ILE A 13 -3.45 -0.76 -2.03
C ILE A 13 -3.10 0.19 -0.90
N LEU A 14 -3.12 -0.35 0.32
CA LEU A 14 -2.70 0.30 1.55
C LEU A 14 -1.23 0.01 1.79
N PHE A 15 -0.55 0.92 2.50
CA PHE A 15 0.89 0.87 2.74
C PHE A 15 1.72 0.71 1.44
N PRO A 16 1.44 1.47 0.36
CA PRO A 16 2.18 1.34 -0.88
C PRO A 16 3.68 1.63 -0.66
N SER A 17 4.54 0.82 -1.28
CA SER A 17 5.99 1.02 -1.22
C SER A 17 6.34 2.42 -1.75
N HIS A 18 7.18 3.16 -1.04
CA HIS A 18 7.54 4.57 -1.31
C HIS A 18 8.14 4.88 -2.70
N HIS A 19 8.24 3.89 -3.60
CA HIS A 19 8.68 4.05 -4.98
C HIS A 19 7.55 4.39 -5.96
N SER A 20 6.27 4.32 -5.56
CA SER A 20 5.12 4.53 -6.47
C SER A 20 4.28 5.79 -6.19
N LEU A 21 4.69 6.67 -5.27
CA LEU A 21 3.97 7.92 -4.96
C LEU A 21 4.84 9.16 -5.23
N PRO A 22 4.27 10.26 -5.77
CA PRO A 22 4.98 11.53 -5.87
C PRO A 22 5.37 12.01 -4.47
N PHE A 23 6.67 12.04 -4.24
CA PHE A 23 7.33 12.37 -2.98
C PHE A 23 7.04 13.84 -2.60
N ASN A 24 6.04 14.08 -1.75
CA ASN A 24 5.83 15.36 -1.07
C ASN A 24 5.45 15.15 0.40
N LEU A 25 6.16 14.24 1.07
CA LEU A 25 6.26 14.26 2.53
C LEU A 25 7.65 14.80 2.87
N PRO A 26 7.76 15.79 3.77
CA PRO A 26 9.05 16.34 4.17
C PRO A 26 9.83 15.30 4.98
N THR A 27 10.63 14.51 4.27
CA THR A 27 11.73 13.73 4.83
C THR A 27 12.86 14.71 5.12
N HIS A 28 12.87 15.33 6.29
CA HIS A 28 14.06 15.75 7.04
C HIS A 28 13.62 16.62 8.23
N ARG A 29 13.50 16.01 9.41
CA ARG A 29 13.73 16.76 10.65
C ARG A 29 15.26 16.85 10.80
N PRO A 30 15.89 18.03 10.75
CA PRO A 30 17.32 18.13 10.98
C PRO A 30 17.63 17.72 12.43
N LEU A 31 18.69 16.91 12.58
CA LEU A 31 19.28 16.56 13.87
C LEU A 31 19.54 17.85 14.69
N PRO A 32 19.04 17.98 15.92
CA PRO A 32 19.53 19.03 16.81
C PRO A 32 20.94 18.65 17.27
N THR A 33 21.94 19.38 16.77
CA THR A 33 23.29 19.43 17.33
C THR A 33 23.22 20.15 18.68
N SER A 34 22.97 19.42 19.77
CA SER A 34 23.24 19.91 21.13
C SER A 34 23.48 18.75 22.10
N PRO A 35 24.60 18.77 22.86
CA PRO A 35 24.89 17.77 23.87
C PRO A 35 24.29 18.23 25.20
N LEU A 36 23.40 17.44 25.81
CA LEU A 36 23.32 17.17 27.26
C LEU A 36 21.98 16.50 27.62
N SER A 37 22.11 15.35 28.28
CA SER A 37 21.19 14.82 29.29
C SER A 37 19.70 14.70 28.92
N SER A 38 19.37 13.66 28.17
CA SER A 38 18.06 13.00 28.28
C SER A 38 18.30 11.49 28.12
N PRO A 39 17.64 10.61 28.89
CA PRO A 39 17.74 9.18 28.64
C PRO A 39 17.31 8.94 27.19
N ILE A 40 18.19 8.32 26.41
CA ILE A 40 17.92 7.91 25.05
C ILE A 40 16.80 6.88 25.16
N SER A 41 15.54 7.32 25.03
CA SER A 41 14.44 6.40 24.81
C SER A 41 14.84 5.54 23.61
N PRO A 42 14.77 4.20 23.71
CA PRO A 42 15.04 3.35 22.57
C PRO A 42 14.11 3.81 21.45
N THR A 43 14.70 4.37 20.39
CA THR A 43 13.96 4.74 19.19
C THR A 43 13.64 3.43 18.50
N PHE A 44 12.49 2.86 18.84
CA PHE A 44 12.01 1.64 18.20
C PHE A 44 11.65 1.99 16.75
N VAL A 45 12.39 1.44 15.79
CA VAL A 45 12.15 1.65 14.37
C VAL A 45 11.30 0.49 13.87
N LEU A 46 10.00 0.71 13.72
CA LEU A 46 9.14 -0.21 12.98
C LEU A 46 9.54 -0.17 11.50
N LEU A 47 9.76 -1.33 10.91
CA LEU A 47 9.89 -1.45 9.46
C LEU A 47 8.58 -0.99 8.79
N PRO A 48 8.63 -0.44 7.57
CA PRO A 48 7.41 -0.12 6.84
C PRO A 48 6.59 -1.41 6.62
N PRO A 49 5.26 -1.38 6.80
CA PRO A 49 4.42 -2.54 6.55
C PRO A 49 4.44 -2.95 5.07
N GLU A 50 4.18 -4.24 4.82
CA GLU A 50 4.04 -4.73 3.45
C GLU A 50 2.75 -4.18 2.79
N PRO A 51 2.79 -3.78 1.51
CA PRO A 51 1.61 -3.32 0.79
C PRO A 51 0.50 -4.37 0.79
N ILE A 52 -0.74 -3.93 0.93
CA ILE A 52 -1.89 -4.84 0.94
C ILE A 52 -3.08 -4.27 0.17
N ALA A 53 -3.64 -5.08 -0.73
CA ALA A 53 -4.84 -4.71 -1.47
C ALA A 53 -6.10 -5.11 -0.70
N LEU A 54 -7.01 -4.16 -0.48
CA LEU A 54 -8.31 -4.40 0.13
C LEU A 54 -9.45 -3.79 -0.71
N PRO A 55 -10.60 -4.49 -0.86
CA PRO A 55 -11.76 -3.95 -1.57
C PRO A 55 -12.26 -2.65 -0.95
N ILE A 56 -12.59 -1.67 -1.80
CA ILE A 56 -13.12 -0.37 -1.34
C ILE A 56 -14.40 -0.57 -0.51
N SER A 57 -15.26 -1.51 -0.92
CA SER A 57 -16.47 -1.89 -0.20
C SER A 57 -16.18 -2.37 1.23
N SER A 58 -15.16 -3.21 1.44
CA SER A 58 -14.79 -3.70 2.78
C SER A 58 -14.27 -2.57 3.66
N LEU A 59 -13.44 -1.69 3.11
CA LEU A 59 -12.92 -0.52 3.83
C LEU A 59 -14.01 0.48 4.22
N SER A 60 -15.06 0.60 3.40
CA SER A 60 -16.14 1.57 3.62
C SER A 60 -17.24 1.04 4.55
N TYR A 61 -17.62 -0.24 4.42
CA TYR A 61 -18.77 -0.81 5.12
C TYR A 61 -18.40 -1.73 6.29
N ASN A 62 -17.15 -2.17 6.40
CA ASN A 62 -16.69 -3.10 7.42
C ASN A 62 -15.37 -2.65 8.08
N GLU A 63 -15.33 -1.37 8.47
CA GLU A 63 -14.13 -0.72 9.01
C GLU A 63 -13.57 -1.44 10.25
N THR A 64 -14.42 -1.92 11.17
CA THR A 64 -13.98 -2.59 12.40
C THR A 64 -13.16 -3.85 12.11
N ASN A 65 -13.65 -4.71 11.20
CA ASN A 65 -12.93 -5.93 10.84
C ASN A 65 -11.69 -5.61 10.00
N CYS A 66 -11.76 -4.63 9.10
CA CYS A 66 -10.59 -4.17 8.35
C CYS A 66 -9.51 -3.63 9.28
N ARG A 67 -9.86 -2.83 10.29
CA ARG A 67 -8.91 -2.32 11.29
C ARG A 67 -8.23 -3.47 12.04
N TYR A 68 -9.01 -4.43 12.53
CA TYR A 68 -8.45 -5.59 13.22
C TYR A 68 -7.47 -6.36 12.34
N TYR A 69 -7.88 -6.62 11.10
CA TYR A 69 -7.07 -7.30 10.10
C TYR A 69 -5.77 -6.54 9.77
N LEU A 70 -5.85 -5.23 9.54
CA LEU A 70 -4.70 -4.38 9.23
C LEU A 70 -3.72 -4.28 10.41
N ILE A 71 -4.21 -4.19 11.65
CA ILE A 71 -3.34 -4.21 12.84
C ILE A 71 -2.57 -5.54 12.88
N HIS A 72 -3.26 -6.65 12.67
CA HIS A 72 -2.62 -7.96 12.66
C HIS A 72 -1.61 -8.07 11.52
N HIS A 73 -1.98 -7.63 10.31
CA HIS A 73 -1.10 -7.61 9.13
C HIS A 73 0.19 -6.84 9.40
N VAL A 74 0.08 -5.61 9.92
CA VAL A 74 1.24 -4.80 10.26
C VAL A 74 2.09 -5.50 11.31
N LEU A 75 1.51 -5.97 12.42
CA LEU A 75 2.26 -6.68 13.47
C LEU A 75 3.01 -7.92 12.97
N THR A 76 2.45 -8.64 11.99
CA THR A 76 3.09 -9.83 11.42
C THR A 76 4.14 -9.53 10.36
N THR A 77 4.00 -8.41 9.63
CA THR A 77 4.90 -8.04 8.53
C THR A 77 6.05 -7.17 8.99
N THR A 78 5.82 -6.34 10.01
CA THR A 78 6.88 -5.59 10.69
C THR A 78 7.52 -6.51 11.71
N GLN A 79 8.62 -7.20 11.35
CA GLN A 79 9.29 -8.13 12.26
C GLN A 79 9.52 -7.48 13.63
N PRO A 80 9.07 -8.11 14.73
CA PRO A 80 9.43 -7.66 16.06
C PRO A 80 10.94 -7.83 16.21
N ASN A 81 11.62 -6.76 16.63
CA ASN A 81 13.04 -6.79 16.95
C ASN A 81 13.29 -7.98 17.91
N PRO A 82 14.15 -8.97 17.56
CA PRO A 82 14.32 -10.19 18.35
C PRO A 82 14.88 -9.95 19.77
N PHE A 83 15.23 -8.70 20.09
CA PHE A 83 15.72 -8.25 21.39
C PHE A 83 14.72 -7.39 22.19
N GLY A 84 13.46 -7.27 21.74
CA GLY A 84 12.44 -6.44 22.38
C GLY A 84 11.96 -6.99 23.73
N HIS A 85 11.84 -6.10 24.73
CA HIS A 85 11.27 -6.45 26.04
C HIS A 85 9.73 -6.46 25.97
N GLN A 86 9.05 -7.26 26.79
CA GLN A 86 7.58 -7.35 26.84
C GLN A 86 6.85 -6.00 27.06
N GLU A 87 7.50 -4.99 27.65
CA GLU A 87 6.92 -3.65 27.79
C GLU A 87 6.87 -2.88 26.45
N ASP A 88 7.72 -3.25 25.49
CA ASP A 88 7.71 -2.70 24.14
C ASP A 88 6.49 -3.20 23.36
N ASP A 89 5.95 -4.39 23.63
CA ASP A 89 4.82 -4.96 22.89
C ASP A 89 3.56 -4.09 22.94
N ARG A 90 3.26 -3.51 24.12
CA ARG A 90 2.10 -2.60 24.26
C ARG A 90 2.33 -1.29 23.52
N ARG A 91 3.55 -0.77 23.51
CA ARG A 91 3.92 0.46 22.80
C ARG A 91 3.88 0.22 21.29
N ILE A 92 4.45 -0.89 20.82
CA ILE A 92 4.42 -1.35 19.44
C ILE A 92 2.97 -1.46 18.96
N ARG A 93 2.11 -2.12 19.74
CA ARG A 93 0.69 -2.24 19.39
C ARG A 93 0.01 -0.87 19.26
N ASN A 94 0.25 0.05 20.19
CA ASN A 94 -0.31 1.40 20.10
C ASN A 94 0.18 2.15 18.86
N GLU A 95 1.47 2.07 18.53
CA GLU A 95 2.03 2.69 17.33
C GLU A 95 1.44 2.08 16.05
N VAL A 96 1.30 0.75 16.00
CA VAL A 96 0.64 0.06 14.88
C VAL A 96 -0.81 0.51 14.74
N GLU A 97 -1.54 0.64 15.84
CA GLU A 97 -2.91 1.17 15.79
C GLU A 97 -2.94 2.57 15.19
N VAL A 98 -2.03 3.47 15.57
CA VAL A 98 -1.93 4.82 15.01
C VAL A 98 -1.62 4.77 13.51
N ILE A 99 -0.71 3.89 13.07
CA ILE A 99 -0.39 3.70 11.65
C ILE A 99 -1.64 3.27 10.87
N VAL A 100 -2.35 2.25 11.35
CA VAL A 100 -3.57 1.74 10.72
C VAL A 100 -4.67 2.80 10.69
N PHE A 101 -4.84 3.56 11.78
CA PHE A 101 -5.83 4.64 11.82
C PHE A 101 -5.54 5.74 10.79
N LYS A 102 -4.28 6.16 10.65
CA LYS A 102 -3.89 7.13 9.63
C LYS A 102 -4.19 6.62 8.23
N GLU A 103 -3.96 5.33 7.99
CA GLU A 103 -4.22 4.73 6.69
C GLU A 103 -5.74 4.65 6.39
N LEU A 104 -6.56 4.26 7.37
CA LEU A 104 -8.02 4.26 7.23
C LEU A 104 -8.59 5.68 7.04
N ASP A 105 -7.98 6.69 7.67
CA ASP A 105 -8.39 8.09 7.48
C ASP A 105 -8.14 8.56 6.03
N ARG A 106 -7.00 8.17 5.43
CA ARG A 106 -6.73 8.42 4.00
C ARG A 106 -7.78 7.77 3.11
N VAL A 107 -8.18 6.54 3.40
CA VAL A 107 -9.25 5.85 2.65
C VAL A 107 -10.57 6.61 2.77
N LYS A 108 -10.95 7.07 3.96
CA LYS A 108 -12.17 7.87 4.16
C LYS A 108 -12.14 9.15 3.35
N MET A 109 -11.01 9.84 3.36
CA MET A 109 -10.82 11.07 2.59
C MET A 109 -10.92 10.80 1.08
N PHE A 110 -10.32 9.70 0.59
CA PHE A 110 -10.47 9.25 -0.78
C PHE A 110 -11.92 8.96 -1.16
N VAL A 111 -12.64 8.15 -0.36
CA VAL A 111 -14.06 7.80 -0.63
C VAL A 111 -14.94 9.04 -0.64
N ARG A 112 -14.70 10.00 0.28
CA ARG A 112 -15.42 11.27 0.31
C ARG A 112 -15.19 12.07 -0.96
N GLU A 113 -13.94 12.17 -1.40
CA GLU A 113 -13.61 12.94 -2.61
C GLU A 113 -14.09 12.24 -3.88
N LEU A 114 -14.09 10.91 -3.91
CA LEU A 114 -14.72 10.13 -4.97
C LEU A 114 -16.22 10.45 -5.07
N GLY A 115 -16.94 10.45 -3.94
CA GLY A 115 -18.34 10.85 -3.90
C GLY A 115 -18.56 12.30 -4.34
N ASN A 116 -17.70 13.22 -3.91
CA ASN A 116 -17.73 14.63 -4.34
C ASN A 116 -17.51 14.79 -5.84
N TRP A 117 -16.61 14.00 -6.43
CA TRP A 117 -16.33 14.01 -7.86
C TRP A 117 -17.59 13.63 -8.65
N PHE A 118 -18.23 12.52 -8.29
CA PHE A 118 -19.45 12.07 -8.98
C PHE A 118 -20.65 13.00 -8.76
N ASN A 119 -20.74 13.66 -7.60
CA ASN A 119 -21.77 14.68 -7.35
C ASN A 119 -21.57 15.93 -8.24
N LYS A 120 -20.33 16.26 -8.63
CA LYS A 120 -20.02 17.41 -9.50
C LYS A 120 -20.09 17.03 -10.98
N GLN A 121 -19.67 15.81 -11.32
CA GLN A 121 -19.60 15.28 -12.68
C GLN A 121 -20.84 14.40 -12.96
N SER A 122 -21.99 15.02 -13.25
CA SER A 122 -23.27 14.31 -13.35
C SER A 122 -23.42 13.37 -14.56
N VAL A 123 -22.55 13.44 -15.58
CA VAL A 123 -22.86 12.88 -16.91
C VAL A 123 -21.81 11.88 -17.42
N ASN A 124 -20.55 11.98 -16.97
CA ASN A 124 -19.47 11.11 -17.45
C ASN A 124 -18.96 10.22 -16.33
N GLY A 125 -18.74 8.94 -16.65
CA GLY A 125 -18.05 8.01 -15.75
C GLY A 125 -16.57 8.38 -15.60
N MET A 126 -15.95 7.96 -14.50
CA MET A 126 -14.53 8.18 -14.22
C MET A 126 -13.66 7.15 -14.95
N GLU A 127 -12.58 7.59 -15.58
CA GLU A 127 -11.60 6.70 -16.22
C GLU A 127 -10.66 6.05 -15.19
N GLU A 128 -9.98 4.96 -15.57
CA GLU A 128 -9.06 4.25 -14.66
C GLU A 128 -7.86 5.11 -14.24
N ASP A 129 -7.32 5.89 -15.16
CA ASP A 129 -6.20 6.80 -14.87
C ASP A 129 -6.64 7.93 -13.92
N GLU A 130 -7.83 8.49 -14.10
CA GLU A 130 -8.40 9.49 -13.20
C GLU A 130 -8.61 8.94 -11.78
N LEU A 131 -9.10 7.70 -11.68
CA LEU A 131 -9.28 7.01 -10.41
C LEU A 131 -7.93 6.74 -9.72
N ARG A 132 -6.91 6.32 -10.49
CA ARG A 132 -5.55 6.11 -9.99
C ARG A 132 -4.94 7.42 -9.48
N ASP A 133 -5.09 8.51 -10.22
CA ASP A 133 -4.60 9.82 -9.83
C ASP A 133 -5.32 10.33 -8.58
N LEU A 134 -6.63 10.08 -8.46
CA LEU A 134 -7.38 10.41 -7.25
C LEU A 134 -6.88 9.60 -6.04
N ALA A 135 -6.66 8.29 -6.18
CA ALA A 135 -6.10 7.46 -5.11
C ALA A 135 -4.69 7.94 -4.71
N GLY A 136 -3.85 8.26 -5.70
CA GLY A 136 -2.50 8.75 -5.51
C GLY A 136 -2.42 10.06 -4.72
N LYS A 137 -3.39 10.97 -4.88
CA LYS A 137 -3.48 12.22 -4.08
C LYS A 137 -3.59 11.97 -2.58
N TYR A 138 -4.16 10.83 -2.18
CA TYR A 138 -4.30 10.43 -0.78
C TYR A 138 -3.21 9.46 -0.31
N GLY A 139 -2.21 9.19 -1.15
CA GLY A 139 -1.14 8.25 -0.85
C GLY A 139 -1.58 6.78 -0.88
N LEU A 140 -2.63 6.47 -1.64
CA LEU A 140 -3.17 5.12 -1.81
C LEU A 140 -2.82 4.62 -3.21
N GLY A 141 -2.57 3.32 -3.35
CA GLY A 141 -2.50 2.68 -4.66
C GLY A 141 -3.86 2.18 -5.10
N LEU A 142 -4.03 1.99 -6.41
CA LEU A 142 -5.19 1.30 -6.97
C LEU A 142 -4.72 -0.03 -7.53
N GLN A 143 -5.36 -1.13 -7.12
CA GLN A 143 -5.12 -2.42 -7.75
C GLN A 143 -5.75 -2.39 -9.15
N MET A 144 -4.92 -2.36 -10.17
CA MET A 144 -5.37 -2.53 -11.54
C MET A 144 -5.46 -4.02 -11.82
N ASP A 145 -6.62 -4.47 -12.28
CA ASP A 145 -6.78 -5.80 -12.85
C ASP A 145 -5.92 -5.84 -14.12
N LEU A 146 -4.65 -6.22 -13.99
CA LEU A 146 -3.95 -6.74 -15.15
C LEU A 146 -4.72 -8.00 -15.55
N PRO A 147 -5.26 -8.10 -16.79
CA PRO A 147 -5.55 -9.42 -17.30
C PRO A 147 -4.23 -10.17 -17.24
N GLU A 148 -4.22 -11.36 -16.61
CA GLU A 148 -3.18 -12.34 -16.87
C GLU A 148 -3.24 -12.68 -18.36
N GLY A 149 -2.57 -11.85 -19.16
CA GLY A 149 -2.24 -12.12 -20.54
C GLY A 149 -1.22 -13.25 -20.53
N ASN A 150 -1.70 -14.47 -20.72
CA ASN A 150 -0.88 -15.59 -21.13
C ASN A 150 -0.05 -15.20 -22.36
N GLY A 151 1.28 -15.32 -22.23
CA GLY A 151 2.16 -15.68 -23.36
C GLY A 151 3.07 -14.60 -23.92
N GLU A 152 4.20 -14.35 -23.27
CA GLU A 152 5.46 -14.03 -23.96
C GLU A 152 6.60 -14.87 -23.36
N GLY A 153 6.50 -16.18 -23.58
CA GLY A 153 7.66 -17.06 -23.55
C GLY A 153 8.40 -16.96 -24.88
N ASN A 154 9.51 -16.24 -24.87
CA ASN A 154 10.64 -16.29 -25.79
C ASN A 154 10.64 -17.49 -26.77
N THR A 155 10.67 -17.23 -28.09
CA THR A 155 11.89 -17.35 -28.93
C THR A 155 11.52 -17.34 -30.41
N HIS A 156 11.73 -16.18 -31.04
CA HIS A 156 11.88 -16.11 -32.50
C HIS A 156 13.26 -16.69 -32.86
N GLY A 157 13.29 -17.43 -33.97
CA GLY A 157 14.37 -18.31 -34.37
C GLY A 157 15.76 -17.70 -34.51
N TYR A 158 16.75 -18.51 -34.15
CA TYR A 158 18.06 -18.54 -34.79
C TYR A 158 18.30 -19.96 -35.29
N GLU A 159 18.26 -20.07 -36.61
CA GLU A 159 18.80 -21.17 -37.39
C GLU A 159 20.33 -21.11 -37.31
N SER A 160 20.99 -22.15 -36.79
CA SER A 160 22.42 -22.37 -37.09
C SER A 160 22.84 -23.82 -36.80
N LYS A 161 23.11 -24.52 -37.92
CA LYS A 161 24.10 -25.56 -38.17
C LYS A 161 24.20 -26.76 -37.21
N GLY A 162 23.93 -27.93 -37.80
CA GLY A 162 24.11 -29.23 -37.20
C GLY A 162 25.57 -29.58 -36.90
N GLU A 163 25.72 -30.43 -35.91
CA GLU A 163 26.89 -31.28 -35.77
C GLU A 163 26.45 -32.61 -35.13
N THR A 164 26.76 -33.68 -35.85
CA THR A 164 26.47 -35.08 -35.54
C THR A 164 27.31 -35.52 -34.35
N MET A 165 26.69 -36.10 -33.31
CA MET A 165 27.43 -36.79 -32.26
C MET A 165 27.16 -38.31 -32.35
N VAL A 166 28.21 -39.02 -32.75
CA VAL A 166 28.33 -40.48 -32.73
C VAL A 166 28.59 -40.92 -31.29
N LEU A 167 27.82 -41.88 -30.77
CA LEU A 167 28.16 -42.61 -29.56
C LEU A 167 28.55 -44.04 -29.96
N VAL A 168 29.81 -44.36 -29.63
CA VAL A 168 30.45 -45.69 -29.68
C VAL A 168 29.98 -46.51 -28.49
#